data_AF-A0A8B7PPH4-F1
#
_entry.id   AF-A0A8B7PPH4-F1
#
_cell.length_a   1.000
_cell.length_b   1.000
_cell.length_c   1.000
_cell.angle_alpha   90.00
_cell.angle_beta   90.00
_cell.angle_gamma   90.00
#
_symmetry.space_group_name_H-M   'P 1'
#
loop_
_entity.id
_entity.type
_entity.pdbx_description
1 polymer ?
#
loop_
_entity_poly.entity_id
_entity_poly.type
_entity_poly.pdbx_seq_one_letter_code
_entity_poly.pdbx_strand_id
1 'polypeptide(L)' 'IAAFANCANDVFCAADTVINYMTKFRQDCNGDGLVDCEDFAYIHVLGGYGCRGADFPSSPFYSRFSNCRRVLQAAGAP' A
#
# COMPACT_ATOMS: atom_id res chain seq x y z
N ILE A 1 -6.44 -27.45 -0.87
CA ILE A 1 -5.26 -26.54 -0.89
C ILE A 1 -5.66 -25.31 -1.69
N ALA A 2 -6.13 -24.24 -1.03
CA ALA A 2 -6.52 -22.97 -1.69
C ALA A 2 -6.64 -21.77 -0.72
N ALA A 3 -6.28 -21.90 0.56
CA ALA A 3 -6.59 -20.87 1.57
C ALA A 3 -6.05 -19.48 1.22
N PHE A 4 -4.81 -19.41 0.68
CA PHE A 4 -4.22 -18.16 0.20
C PHE A 4 -5.04 -17.53 -0.94
N ALA A 5 -5.32 -18.29 -2.01
CA ALA A 5 -6.05 -17.78 -3.16
C ALA A 5 -7.49 -17.40 -2.81
N ASN A 6 -8.14 -18.18 -1.93
CA ASN A 6 -9.48 -17.87 -1.44
C ASN A 6 -9.49 -16.54 -0.68
N CYS A 7 -8.52 -16.32 0.22
CA CYS A 7 -8.40 -15.07 0.96
C CYS A 7 -8.07 -13.89 0.03
N ALA A 8 -7.15 -14.07 -0.92
CA ALA A 8 -6.77 -13.01 -1.86
C ALA A 8 -7.92 -12.58 -2.80
N ASN A 9 -8.90 -13.44 -3.04
CA ASN A 9 -10.10 -13.16 -3.83
C ASN A 9 -11.32 -12.74 -2.97
N ASP A 10 -11.18 -12.68 -1.64
CA ASP A 10 -12.19 -12.17 -0.73
C ASP A 10 -11.78 -10.77 -0.25
N VAL A 11 -12.63 -9.77 -0.46
CA VAL A 11 -12.28 -8.36 -0.19
C VAL A 11 -11.97 -8.09 1.28
N PHE A 12 -12.66 -8.77 2.20
CA PHE A 12 -12.47 -8.57 3.64
C PHE A 12 -11.19 -9.27 4.11
N CYS A 13 -10.99 -10.52 3.69
CA CYS A 13 -9.79 -11.28 4.04
C CYS A 13 -8.52 -10.64 3.46
N ALA A 14 -8.58 -10.16 2.21
CA ALA A 14 -7.48 -9.43 1.59
C ALA A 14 -7.19 -8.11 2.32
N ALA A 15 -8.22 -7.32 2.64
CA ALA A 15 -8.06 -6.07 3.38
C ALA A 15 -7.44 -6.30 4.77
N ASP A 16 -7.94 -7.26 5.54
CA ASP A 16 -7.39 -7.61 6.86
C ASP A 16 -5.93 -8.08 6.75
N THR A 17 -5.60 -8.83 5.71
CA THR A 17 -4.21 -9.25 5.45
C THR A 17 -3.31 -8.05 5.20
N VAL A 18 -3.75 -7.10 4.37
CA VAL A 18 -3.01 -5.85 4.09
C VAL A 18 -2.86 -5.02 5.35
N ILE A 19 -3.93 -4.79 6.13
CA ILE A 19 -3.90 -4.03 7.39
C ILE A 19 -2.90 -4.64 8.38
N ASN A 20 -2.90 -5.96 8.54
CA ASN A 20 -1.96 -6.65 9.43
C ASN A 20 -0.52 -6.54 8.92
N TYR A 21 -0.30 -6.64 7.62
CA TYR A 21 1.02 -6.47 7.01
C TYR A 21 1.55 -5.04 7.21
N MET A 22 0.73 -4.02 6.97
CA MET A 22 1.10 -2.63 7.21
C MET A 22 1.35 -2.35 8.69
N THR A 23 0.52 -2.88 9.58
CA THR A 23 0.73 -2.75 11.04
C THR A 23 2.08 -3.31 11.47
N LYS A 24 2.49 -4.46 10.91
CA LYS A 24 3.78 -5.10 11.20
C LYS A 24 4.98 -4.32 10.67
N PHE A 25 4.86 -3.69 9.49
CA PHE A 25 5.99 -3.09 8.77
C PHE A 25 5.91 -1.57 8.63
N ARG A 26 4.98 -0.91 9.34
CA ARG A 26 4.78 0.54 9.27
C ARG A 26 6.09 1.29 9.54
N GLN A 27 6.45 2.17 8.62
CA GLN A 27 7.62 3.03 8.71
C GLN A 27 7.49 4.14 7.66
N ASP A 28 8.19 5.25 7.90
CA ASP A 28 8.31 6.35 6.94
C ASP A 28 9.26 5.93 5.81
N CYS A 29 8.67 5.68 4.64
CA CYS A 29 9.31 5.14 3.45
C CYS A 29 9.65 6.25 2.44
N ASN A 30 8.82 7.28 2.34
CA ASN A 30 9.02 8.39 1.40
C ASN A 30 9.85 9.56 2.02
N GLY A 31 10.07 9.56 3.33
CA GLY A 31 10.89 10.53 4.05
C GLY A 31 10.20 11.86 4.37
N ASP A 32 8.86 11.89 4.40
CA ASP A 32 8.08 13.11 4.66
C ASP A 32 7.79 13.35 6.16
N GLY A 33 8.20 12.43 7.03
CA GLY A 33 8.00 12.52 8.48
C GLY A 33 6.64 12.03 8.97
N LEU A 34 5.78 11.53 8.07
CA LEU A 34 4.50 10.89 8.39
C LEU A 34 4.56 9.40 8.05
N VAL A 35 3.56 8.66 8.52
CA VAL A 35 3.34 7.26 8.11
C VAL A 35 1.90 7.16 7.64
N ASP A 36 1.70 7.18 6.33
CA ASP A 36 0.38 7.30 5.72
C ASP A 36 0.13 6.34 4.54
N CYS A 37 -0.93 6.63 3.77
CA CYS A 37 -1.34 5.82 2.62
C CYS A 37 -0.22 5.66 1.58
N GLU A 38 0.65 6.66 1.43
CA GLU A 38 1.77 6.62 0.51
C GLU A 38 2.80 5.58 0.97
N ASP A 39 3.23 5.61 2.22
CA ASP A 39 4.17 4.62 2.77
C ASP A 39 3.64 3.19 2.66
N PHE A 40 2.34 3.01 2.89
CA PHE A 40 1.72 1.70 2.73
C PHE A 40 1.71 1.22 1.28
N ALA A 41 1.66 2.12 0.30
CA ALA A 41 1.85 1.77 -1.10
C ALA A 41 3.29 1.32 -1.39
N TYR A 42 4.31 1.98 -0.83
CA TYR A 42 5.70 1.53 -0.91
C TYR A 42 5.87 0.14 -0.29
N ILE A 43 5.35 -0.08 0.93
CA ILE A 43 5.45 -1.35 1.65
C ILE A 43 4.72 -2.48 0.89
N HIS A 44 3.57 -2.21 0.29
CA HIS A 44 2.82 -3.22 -0.45
C HIS A 44 3.59 -3.75 -1.66
N VAL A 45 4.30 -2.88 -2.38
CA VAL A 45 4.98 -3.25 -3.63
C VAL A 45 6.43 -3.69 -3.40
N LEU A 46 7.15 -3.02 -2.50
CA LEU A 46 8.57 -3.29 -2.26
C LEU A 46 8.81 -4.24 -1.09
N GLY A 47 7.78 -4.53 -0.30
CA GLY A 47 7.86 -5.32 0.92
C GLY A 47 8.38 -4.53 2.13
N GLY A 48 8.14 -5.08 3.32
CA GLY A 48 8.42 -4.40 4.59
C GLY A 48 9.88 -4.05 4.87
N TYR A 49 10.85 -4.74 4.26
CA TYR A 49 12.29 -4.41 4.42
C TYR A 49 12.87 -3.61 3.25
N GLY A 50 12.11 -3.46 2.15
CA GLY A 50 12.57 -2.85 0.90
C GLY A 50 11.97 -1.48 0.61
N CYS A 51 11.21 -0.89 1.54
CA CYS A 51 10.27 0.19 1.21
C CYS A 51 10.90 1.52 0.75
N ARG A 52 12.23 1.66 0.69
CA ARG A 52 12.94 2.86 0.21
C ARG A 52 13.51 2.69 -1.20
N GLY A 53 12.84 1.90 -2.04
CA GLY A 53 13.24 1.67 -3.43
C GLY A 53 13.12 2.96 -4.26
N ALA A 54 14.26 3.48 -4.74
CA ALA A 54 14.33 4.75 -5.45
C ALA A 54 13.53 4.80 -6.77
N ASP A 55 13.27 3.65 -7.38
CA ASP A 55 12.53 3.54 -8.65
C ASP A 55 11.00 3.46 -8.46
N PHE A 56 10.51 3.33 -7.22
CA PHE A 56 9.07 3.22 -6.98
C PHE A 56 8.26 4.47 -7.36
N PRO A 57 8.70 5.72 -7.06
CA PRO A 57 7.98 6.93 -7.45
C PRO A 57 7.80 7.08 -8.97
N SER A 58 8.72 6.53 -9.77
CA SER A 58 8.65 6.56 -11.24
C SER A 58 7.93 5.35 -11.82
N SER A 59 7.46 4.42 -10.98
CA SER A 59 6.82 3.20 -11.43
C SER A 59 5.41 3.44 -12.00
N PRO A 60 4.95 2.60 -12.95
CA PRO A 60 3.57 2.64 -13.44
C PRO A 60 2.53 2.40 -12.33
N PHE A 61 2.89 1.63 -11.30
CA PHE A 61 2.03 1.40 -10.14
C PHE A 61 1.79 2.70 -9.38
N TYR A 62 2.87 3.42 -9.02
CA TYR A 62 2.77 4.66 -8.25
C TYR A 62 1.97 5.73 -9.00
N SER A 63 2.18 5.87 -10.30
CA SER A 63 1.40 6.79 -11.14
C SER A 63 -0.11 6.52 -11.06
N ARG A 64 -0.53 5.25 -11.18
CA ARG A 64 -1.94 4.85 -11.09
C ARG A 64 -2.49 5.05 -9.68
N PHE A 65 -1.77 4.60 -8.67
CA PHE A 65 -2.12 4.74 -7.27
C PHE A 65 -2.34 6.21 -6.90
N SER A 66 -1.38 7.10 -7.22
CA SER A 66 -1.46 8.52 -6.91
C SER A 66 -2.64 9.21 -7.60
N ASN A 67 -2.99 8.80 -8.83
CA ASN A 67 -4.18 9.30 -9.49
C ASN A 67 -5.46 8.86 -8.77
N CYS A 68 -5.60 7.57 -8.45
CA CYS A 68 -6.75 7.05 -7.71
C CYS A 68 -6.89 7.70 -6.33
N ARG A 69 -5.80 7.82 -5.57
CA ARG A 69 -5.77 8.48 -4.25
C ARG A 69 -6.28 9.91 -4.33
N ARG A 70 -5.80 10.69 -5.31
CA ARG A 70 -6.25 12.08 -5.52
C ARG A 70 -7.75 12.17 -5.81
N VAL A 71 -8.29 11.25 -6.61
CA VAL A 71 -9.73 11.20 -6.92
C VAL A 71 -10.55 10.88 -5.66
N LEU A 72 -10.11 9.93 -4.84
CA LEU A 72 -10.78 9.55 -3.59
C LEU A 72 -10.75 10.70 -2.57
N GLN A 73 -9.60 11.34 -2.39
CA GLN A 73 -9.46 12.52 -1.52
C GLN A 73 -10.37 13.67 -1.96
N ALA A 74 -10.46 13.93 -3.27
CA ALA A 74 -11.38 14.94 -3.82
C ALA A 74 -12.86 14.59 -3.59
N ALA A 75 -13.20 13.30 -3.52
CA ALA A 75 -14.53 12.82 -3.22
C ALA A 75 -14.86 12.82 -1.71
N GLY A 76 -13.91 13.21 -0.84
CA GLY A 76 -14.06 13.14 0.61
C GLY A 76 -14.13 11.71 1.14
N ALA A 77 -13.65 10.74 0.37
CA ALA A 77 -13.44 9.40 0.90
C ALA A 77 -12.26 9.44 1.89
N PRO A 78 -12.38 8.77 3.05
CA PRO A 78 -11.31 8.69 4.03
C PRO A 78 -10.04 8.03 3.47
#